data_AF-A0A522C5L6-F1
#
_entry.id   AF-A0A522C5L6-F1
#
_cell.length_a   1.000
_cell.length_b   1.000
_cell.length_c   1.000
_cell.angle_alpha   90.00
_cell.angle_beta   90.00
_cell.angle_gamma   90.00
#
_symmetry.space_group_name_H-M   'P 1'
#
loop_
_entity.id
_entity.type
_entity.pdbx_description
1 polymer ?
#
loop_
_entity_poly.entity_id
_entity_poly.type
_entity_poly.pdbx_seq_one_letter_code
_entity_poly.pdbx_strand_id
1 'polypeptide(L)' 'MKFFKKSEEGRPDSILEELREKIEAAQMPADAKKIADKELEILSRIGPATSEYTISLTYIEYLASLPWNKKT' A
#
# COMPACT_ATOMS: atom_id res chain seq x y z
N MET A 1 -3.79 3.45 36.69
CA MET A 1 -4.94 3.98 35.93
C MET A 1 -4.77 3.61 34.47
N LYS A 2 -5.81 3.08 33.86
CA LYS A 2 -5.79 2.42 32.54
C LYS A 2 -5.22 3.38 31.49
N PHE A 3 -4.08 2.99 30.93
CA PHE A 3 -3.49 3.61 29.75
C PHE A 3 -4.54 3.57 28.64
N PHE A 4 -5.01 4.76 28.29
CA PHE A 4 -5.98 4.98 27.24
C PHE A 4 -5.29 4.63 25.92
N LYS A 5 -5.38 3.36 25.51
CA LYS A 5 -5.08 2.89 24.15
C LYS A 5 -6.09 3.59 23.24
N LYS A 6 -5.76 4.81 22.83
CA LYS A 6 -6.49 5.56 21.82
C LYS A 6 -6.42 4.71 20.56
N SER A 7 -7.58 4.15 20.21
CA SER A 7 -7.81 3.28 19.07
C SER A 7 -7.12 3.81 17.82
N GLU A 8 -6.43 2.91 17.13
CA GLU A 8 -5.71 3.11 15.88
C GLU A 8 -6.65 3.64 14.79
N GLU A 9 -6.84 4.95 14.72
CA GLU A 9 -7.09 5.61 13.44
C GLU A 9 -5.77 5.54 12.68
N GLY A 10 -5.70 4.60 11.74
CA GLY A 10 -4.51 4.28 10.94
C GLY A 10 -3.85 5.55 10.44
N ARG A 11 -2.65 5.81 10.96
CA ARG A 11 -1.87 6.95 10.48
C ARG A 11 -1.55 6.69 9.02
N PRO A 12 -1.47 7.72 8.16
CA PRO A 12 -1.00 7.56 6.79
C PRO A 12 0.29 6.74 6.72
N ASP A 13 1.18 6.90 7.70
CA ASP A 13 2.41 6.12 7.85
C ASP A 13 2.19 4.60 7.97
N SER A 14 1.19 4.15 8.75
CA SER A 14 0.95 2.70 8.92
C SER A 14 0.40 2.06 7.66
N ILE A 15 -0.43 2.79 6.90
CA ILE A 15 -0.97 2.31 5.62
C ILE A 15 0.16 2.15 4.58
N LEU A 16 1.11 3.10 4.55
CA LEU A 16 2.25 3.02 3.64
C LEU A 16 3.16 1.82 3.96
N GLU A 17 3.39 1.53 5.25
CA GLU A 17 4.16 0.35 5.67
C GLU A 17 3.45 -0.95 5.26
N GLU A 18 2.14 -1.08 5.51
CA GLU A 18 1.36 -2.25 5.10
C GLU A 18 1.38 -2.47 3.57
N LEU A 19 1.23 -1.40 2.79
CA LEU A 19 1.31 -1.48 1.33
C LEU A 19 2.68 -1.92 0.85
N ARG A 20 3.75 -1.44 1.49
CA ARG A 20 5.12 -1.86 1.17
C ARG A 20 5.31 -3.35 1.43
N GLU A 21 4.84 -3.85 2.56
CA GLU A 21 4.91 -5.27 2.89
C GLU A 21 4.14 -6.13 1.88
N LYS A 22 2.94 -5.68 1.48
CA LYS A 22 2.14 -6.35 0.44
C LYS A 22 2.87 -6.44 -0.91
N ILE A 23 3.53 -5.36 -1.33
CA ILE A 23 4.31 -5.33 -2.60
C ILE A 23 5.45 -6.35 -2.54
N GLU A 24 6.21 -6.40 -1.44
CA GLU A 24 7.31 -7.36 -1.28
C GLU A 24 6.81 -8.81 -1.23
N ALA A 25 5.70 -9.05 -0.52
CA ALA A 25 5.08 -10.38 -0.41
C ALA A 25 4.47 -10.89 -1.73
N ALA A 26 4.02 -9.98 -2.60
CA ALA A 26 3.42 -10.35 -3.89
C ALA A 26 4.42 -10.97 -4.88
N GLN A 27 5.74 -10.86 -4.63
CA GLN A 27 6.81 -11.38 -5.48
C GLN A 27 6.63 -11.02 -6.96
N MET A 28 6.31 -9.74 -7.20
CA MET A 28 6.06 -9.21 -8.53
C MET A 28 7.30 -9.29 -9.43
N PRO A 29 7.12 -9.42 -10.77
CA PRO A 29 8.19 -9.17 -11.73
C PRO A 29 8.74 -7.75 -11.59
N ALA A 30 10.01 -7.54 -11.95
CA ALA A 30 10.71 -6.27 -11.75
C ALA A 30 9.96 -5.05 -12.32
N ASP A 31 9.36 -5.17 -13.51
CA ASP A 31 8.63 -4.08 -14.14
C ASP A 31 7.36 -3.71 -13.38
N ALA A 32 6.61 -4.70 -12.88
CA ALA A 32 5.41 -4.49 -12.08
C ALA A 32 5.75 -3.92 -10.70
N LYS A 33 6.82 -4.44 -10.05
CA LYS A 33 7.32 -3.92 -8.78
C LYS A 33 7.70 -2.46 -8.89
N LYS A 34 8.39 -2.07 -9.96
CA LYS A 34 8.78 -0.68 -10.22
C LYS A 34 7.58 0.26 -10.32
N ILE A 35 6.47 -0.19 -10.92
CA ILE A 35 5.23 0.59 -11.01
C ILE A 35 4.60 0.72 -9.61
N ALA A 36 4.51 -0.36 -8.85
CA ALA A 36 3.96 -0.34 -7.50
C ALA A 36 4.77 0.56 -6.54
N ASP A 37 6.10 0.48 -6.60
CA ASP A 37 7.01 1.32 -5.80
C ASP A 37 6.85 2.81 -6.15
N LYS A 38 6.70 3.14 -7.43
CA LYS A 38 6.44 4.52 -7.89
C LYS A 38 5.10 5.04 -7.38
N GLU A 39 4.06 4.23 -7.43
CA GLU A 39 2.75 4.61 -6.94
C GLU A 39 2.75 4.81 -5.42
N LEU A 40 3.47 3.97 -4.68
CA LEU A 40 3.67 4.12 -3.24
C LEU A 40 4.39 5.43 -2.90
N GLU A 41 5.40 5.82 -3.69
CA GLU A 41 6.07 7.11 -3.54
C GLU A 41 5.11 8.28 -3.76
N ILE A 42 4.25 8.20 -4.78
CA ILE A 42 3.21 9.21 -5.01
C ILE A 42 2.25 9.27 -3.83
N LEU A 43 1.78 8.12 -3.35
CA LEU A 43 0.88 7.99 -2.21
C LEU A 43 1.47 8.63 -0.94
N SER A 44 2.79 8.51 -0.72
CA SER A 44 3.48 9.12 0.42
C SER A 44 3.49 10.66 0.42
N ARG A 45 3.27 11.28 -0.75
CA ARG A 45 3.31 12.73 -0.94
C ARG A 45 1.92 13.36 -0.98
N ILE A 46 0.89 12.57 -1.31
CA ILE A 46 -0.50 13.03 -1.41
C ILE A 46 -1.24 12.79 -0.09
N GLY A 47 -2.08 13.75 0.29
CA GLY A 47 -2.86 13.65 1.51
C GLY A 47 -4.08 12.72 1.36
N PRO A 48 -4.51 12.05 2.44
CA PRO A 48 -5.66 11.13 2.43
C PRO A 48 -7.01 11.80 2.13
N ALA A 49 -7.07 13.13 2.10
CA ALA A 49 -8.26 13.90 1.74
C ALA A 49 -8.49 14.02 0.22
N THR A 50 -7.56 13.50 -0.60
CA THR A 50 -7.62 13.57 -2.07
C THR A 50 -8.20 12.29 -2.67
N SER A 51 -8.91 12.42 -3.80
CA SER A 51 -9.40 11.27 -4.57
C SER A 51 -8.27 10.38 -5.09
N GLU A 52 -7.14 11.00 -5.41
CA GLU A 52 -5.92 10.39 -5.89
C GLU A 52 -5.35 9.41 -4.87
N TYR A 53 -5.42 9.73 -3.57
CA TYR A 53 -4.96 8.83 -2.51
C TYR A 53 -5.70 7.50 -2.55
N THR A 54 -7.03 7.53 -2.63
CA THR A 54 -7.85 6.32 -2.70
C THR A 54 -7.58 5.53 -3.98
N ILE A 55 -7.41 6.21 -5.12
CA ILE A 55 -7.13 5.56 -6.40
C ILE A 55 -5.78 4.82 -6.35
N SER A 56 -4.73 5.50 -5.92
CA SER A 56 -3.38 4.93 -5.78
C SER A 56 -3.37 3.75 -4.80
N LEU A 57 -4.04 3.90 -3.65
CA LEU A 57 -4.18 2.83 -2.66
C LEU A 57 -4.84 1.58 -3.26
N THR A 58 -6.02 1.72 -3.87
CA THR A 58 -6.73 0.59 -4.48
C THR A 58 -5.93 -0.03 -5.63
N TYR A 59 -5.19 0.78 -6.40
CA TYR A 59 -4.37 0.27 -7.49
C TYR A 59 -3.20 -0.58 -6.99
N ILE A 60 -2.49 -0.14 -5.95
CA ILE A 60 -1.42 -0.91 -5.32
C ILE A 60 -1.97 -2.21 -4.74
N GLU A 61 -3.12 -2.16 -4.04
CA GLU A 61 -3.76 -3.36 -3.51
C GLU A 61 -4.16 -4.35 -4.60
N TYR A 62 -4.70 -3.86 -5.71
CA TYR A 62 -5.03 -4.69 -6.86
C TYR A 62 -3.78 -5.37 -7.43
N LEU A 63 -2.71 -4.62 -7.68
CA LEU A 63 -1.45 -5.18 -8.15
C LEU A 63 -0.93 -6.25 -7.19
N ALA A 64 -0.94 -6.00 -5.88
CA ALA A 64 -0.47 -6.96 -4.87
C ALA A 64 -1.35 -8.22 -4.76
N SER A 65 -2.63 -8.13 -5.13
CA SER A 65 -3.56 -9.27 -5.11
C SER A 65 -3.36 -10.27 -6.26
N LEU A 66 -2.65 -9.86 -7.32
CA LEU A 66 -2.48 -10.69 -8.51
C LEU A 66 -1.54 -11.88 -8.23
N PRO A 67 -1.83 -13.07 -8.80
CA PRO A 67 -1.07 -14.27 -8.53
C PRO A 67 0.24 -14.34 -9.35
N TRP A 68 1.14 -13.38 -9.18
CA TRP A 68 2.37 -13.24 -9.98
C TRP A 68 3.23 -14.51 -10.05
N ASN A 69 3.26 -15.27 -8.96
CA ASN A 69 4.06 -16.50 -8.84
C ASN A 69 3.23 -17.80 -8.92
N LYS A 70 1.94 -17.73 -9.26
CA LYS A 70 1.15 -18.94 -9.53
C LYS A 70 0.88 -19.05 -11.03
N LYS A 71 1.42 -20.11 -11.61
CA LYS A 71 1.08 -20.54 -12.97
C LYS A 71 -0.21 -21.35 -12.88
N THR A 72 -1.29 -20.87 -13.47
CA THR A 72 -2.53 -21.63 -13.68
C THR A 72 -2.45 -22.48 -14.94
#